data_AF-A0A3A4JU78-F1
#
_entry.id   AF-A0A3A4JU78-F1
#
_cell.length_a   1.000
_cell.length_b   1.000
_cell.length_c   1.000
_cell.angle_alpha   90.00
_cell.angle_beta   90.00
_cell.angle_gamma   90.00
#
_symmetry.space_group_name_H-M   'P 1'
#
loop_
_entity.id
_entity.type
_entity.pdbx_description
1 polymer ?
#
loop_
_entity_poly.entity_id
_entity_poly.type
_entity_poly.pdbx_seq_one_letter_code
_entity_poly.pdbx_strand_id
1 'polypeptide(L)'
;MIVTASANFTRPADTTAYASGDLVANSTTAGSVTPLSFAPTMNAGGVLKVRRAYIYKTNTGVTNSTFRLHLYTASPTVSNGDNGAFVTNQHATYLGYIEVVVGLAFAAAAAGWGAATIGAEMAANVAAAPTLYGLLEARGAYTPGNAEVITVTIEAEVV
;
A
#
# COMPACT_ATOMS: atom_id res chain seq x y z
N MET A 1 4.57 9.04 20.13
CA MET A 1 3.56 7.96 20.35
C MET A 1 3.49 7.10 19.10
N ILE A 2 3.34 5.77 19.19
CA ILE A 2 3.18 4.90 18.01
C ILE A 2 1.70 4.66 17.74
N VAL A 3 1.29 4.78 16.48
CA VAL A 3 -0.08 4.56 16.01
C VAL A 3 -0.09 3.68 14.77
N THR A 4 -1.20 2.98 14.56
CA THR A 4 -1.40 2.17 13.36
C THR A 4 -2.71 2.53 12.67
N ALA A 5 -2.75 2.36 11.35
CA ALA A 5 -3.95 2.50 10.55
C ALA A 5 -3.94 1.43 9.46
N SER A 6 -5.10 0.81 9.21
CA SER A 6 -5.25 -0.27 8.25
C SER A 6 -6.27 0.07 7.18
N ALA A 7 -6.03 -0.39 5.97
CA ALA A 7 -6.93 -0.32 4.84
C ALA A 7 -6.78 -1.59 4.01
N ASN A 8 -7.81 -1.96 3.26
CA ASN A 8 -7.78 -3.13 2.40
C ASN A 8 -8.57 -2.89 1.11
N PHE A 9 -8.32 -3.75 0.14
CA PHE A 9 -9.18 -3.88 -1.03
C PHE A 9 -9.25 -5.34 -1.48
N THR A 10 -10.33 -5.67 -2.18
CA THR A 10 -10.48 -6.93 -2.91
C THR A 10 -10.07 -6.70 -4.35
N ARG A 11 -9.20 -7.58 -4.86
CA ARG A 11 -8.79 -7.57 -6.25
C ARG A 11 -9.87 -8.06 -7.21
N PRO A 12 -9.76 -7.76 -8.52
CA PRO A 12 -10.52 -8.45 -9.54
C PRO A 12 -10.40 -9.98 -9.44
N ALA A 13 -11.43 -10.68 -9.90
CA ALA A 13 -11.53 -12.13 -9.87
C ALA A 13 -10.76 -12.78 -11.03
N ASP A 14 -9.46 -12.51 -11.13
CA ASP A 14 -8.57 -13.12 -12.11
C ASP A 14 -7.26 -13.59 -11.47
N THR A 15 -6.47 -14.34 -12.25
CA THR A 15 -5.20 -14.94 -11.81
C THR A 15 -4.06 -14.57 -12.74
N THR A 16 -4.16 -13.44 -13.44
CA THR A 16 -3.09 -13.00 -14.34
C THR A 16 -1.88 -12.59 -13.50
N ALA A 17 -0.71 -13.13 -13.86
CA ALA A 17 0.51 -12.77 -13.15
C ALA A 17 0.90 -11.31 -13.46
N TYR A 18 1.25 -10.58 -12.41
CA TYR A 18 1.82 -9.25 -12.57
C TYR A 18 3.21 -9.30 -13.19
N ALA A 19 3.60 -8.22 -13.86
CA ALA A 19 4.99 -7.85 -14.07
C ALA A 19 5.50 -6.95 -12.94
N SER A 20 6.82 -6.86 -12.79
CA SER A 20 7.43 -5.84 -11.94
C SER A 20 7.12 -4.45 -12.50
N GLY A 21 6.60 -3.56 -11.67
CA GLY A 21 6.11 -2.24 -12.08
C GLY A 21 4.61 -2.16 -12.29
N ASP A 22 3.85 -3.25 -12.17
CA ASP A 22 2.39 -3.21 -12.35
C ASP A 22 1.66 -2.70 -11.10
N LEU A 23 0.56 -1.99 -11.31
CA LEU A 23 -0.37 -1.58 -10.27
C LEU A 23 -1.15 -2.80 -9.74
N VAL A 24 -1.21 -2.90 -8.42
CA VAL A 24 -2.05 -3.84 -7.69
C VAL A 24 -3.26 -3.09 -7.13
N ALA A 25 -4.45 -3.37 -7.67
CA ALA A 25 -5.64 -2.57 -7.42
C ALA A 25 -6.95 -3.38 -7.39
N ASN A 26 -8.04 -2.71 -7.04
CA ASN A 26 -9.39 -3.28 -6.90
C ASN A 26 -10.21 -3.30 -8.20
N SER A 27 -9.69 -2.74 -9.30
CA SER A 27 -10.39 -2.67 -10.58
C SER A 27 -9.41 -2.59 -11.74
N THR A 28 -9.71 -3.26 -12.84
CA THR A 28 -8.97 -3.15 -14.11
C THR A 28 -9.26 -1.84 -14.86
N THR A 29 -10.26 -1.06 -14.41
CA THR A 29 -10.60 0.24 -14.99
C THR A 29 -10.02 1.37 -14.12
N ALA A 30 -9.13 2.18 -14.69
CA ALA A 30 -8.39 3.23 -13.97
C ALA A 30 -9.31 4.18 -13.15
N GLY A 31 -10.40 4.65 -13.73
CA GLY A 31 -11.35 5.54 -13.06
C GLY A 31 -12.20 4.88 -11.96
N SER A 32 -12.08 3.57 -11.77
CA SER A 32 -12.76 2.79 -10.73
C SER A 32 -11.78 2.23 -9.69
N VAL A 33 -10.49 2.56 -9.79
CA VAL A 33 -9.52 2.24 -8.75
C VAL A 33 -9.74 3.17 -7.56
N THR A 34 -9.83 2.57 -6.37
CA THR A 34 -9.92 3.30 -5.10
C THR A 34 -8.59 3.12 -4.36
N PRO A 35 -7.80 4.20 -4.17
CA PRO A 35 -6.60 4.13 -3.35
C PRO A 35 -6.90 3.69 -1.92
N LEU A 36 -5.96 2.99 -1.29
CA LEU A 36 -6.01 2.71 0.15
C LEU A 36 -6.11 4.03 0.92
N SER A 37 -6.90 4.06 2.00
CA SER A 37 -7.13 5.27 2.80
C SER A 37 -6.87 4.95 4.26
N PHE A 38 -5.81 5.53 4.82
CA PHE A 38 -5.35 5.32 6.19
C PHE A 38 -5.67 6.54 7.04
N ALA A 39 -6.44 6.34 8.12
CA ALA A 39 -6.78 7.39 9.07
C ALA A 39 -6.13 7.15 10.45
N PRO A 40 -4.81 7.38 10.60
CA PRO A 40 -4.13 7.23 11.88
C PRO A 40 -4.60 8.27 12.90
N THR A 41 -4.87 7.82 14.12
CA THR A 41 -5.26 8.71 15.22
C THR A 41 -4.09 9.61 15.62
N MET A 42 -4.29 10.93 15.64
CA MET A 42 -3.31 11.88 16.19
C MET A 42 -3.97 13.17 16.68
N ASN A 43 -3.24 13.93 17.51
CA ASN A 43 -3.68 15.23 17.98
C ASN A 43 -3.57 16.27 16.84
N ALA A 44 -4.47 17.25 16.85
CA ALA A 44 -4.42 18.37 15.91
C ALA A 44 -3.07 19.11 15.97
N GLY A 45 -2.43 19.28 14.81
CA GLY A 45 -1.17 20.02 14.70
C GLY A 45 0.09 19.19 14.99
N GLY A 46 -0.03 17.88 15.21
CA GLY A 46 1.13 16.97 15.30
C GLY A 46 1.76 16.67 13.94
N VAL A 47 2.90 15.98 13.97
CA VAL A 47 3.56 15.46 12.75
C VAL A 47 3.52 13.94 12.78
N LEU A 48 3.10 13.32 11.68
CA LEU A 48 3.13 11.88 11.54
C LEU A 48 4.31 11.45 10.68
N LYS A 49 5.11 10.50 11.17
CA LYS A 49 6.23 9.88 10.44
C LYS A 49 5.94 8.41 10.23
N VAL A 50 5.68 7.98 8.99
CA VAL A 50 5.48 6.55 8.70
C VAL A 50 6.80 5.81 8.81
N ARG A 51 6.82 4.74 9.61
CA ARG A 51 8.04 3.96 9.89
C ARG A 51 8.01 2.58 9.25
N ARG A 52 6.84 1.94 9.21
CA ARG A 52 6.70 0.56 8.72
C ARG A 52 5.39 0.35 7.98
N ALA A 53 5.39 -0.68 7.14
CA ALA A 53 4.18 -1.20 6.51
C ALA A 53 4.11 -2.72 6.70
N TYR A 54 2.90 -3.21 6.91
CA TYR A 54 2.54 -4.60 7.08
C TYR A 54 1.60 -4.95 5.94
N ILE A 55 1.87 -6.00 5.18
CA ILE A 55 0.94 -6.50 4.15
C ILE A 55 0.51 -7.90 4.53
N TYR A 56 -0.80 -8.10 4.55
CA TYR A 56 -1.45 -9.39 4.66
C TYR A 56 -2.27 -9.63 3.40
N LYS A 57 -2.26 -10.86 2.91
CA LYS A 57 -3.01 -11.23 1.71
C LYS A 57 -3.64 -12.61 1.87
N THR A 58 -4.82 -12.83 1.29
CA THR A 58 -5.57 -14.08 1.50
C THR A 58 -5.05 -15.27 0.70
N ASN A 59 -4.33 -15.05 -0.40
CA ASN A 59 -3.61 -16.14 -1.07
C ASN A 59 -2.39 -16.54 -0.21
N THR A 60 -2.11 -17.83 -0.08
CA THR A 60 -0.98 -18.34 0.71
C THR A 60 0.35 -18.34 -0.06
N GLY A 61 0.31 -18.23 -1.39
CA GLY A 61 1.52 -18.25 -2.23
C GLY A 61 2.42 -17.05 -1.97
N VAL A 62 3.70 -17.29 -1.62
CA VAL A 62 4.69 -16.23 -1.32
C VAL A 62 5.70 -16.00 -2.45
N THR A 63 5.70 -16.85 -3.47
CA THR A 63 6.63 -16.74 -4.61
C THR A 63 6.49 -15.39 -5.30
N ASN A 64 7.61 -14.68 -5.45
CA ASN A 64 7.69 -13.34 -6.05
C ASN A 64 6.75 -12.29 -5.40
N SER A 65 6.28 -12.52 -4.18
CA SER A 65 5.28 -11.67 -3.52
C SER A 65 5.93 -10.45 -2.84
N THR A 66 6.62 -9.63 -3.64
CA THR A 66 7.18 -8.34 -3.19
C THR A 66 6.32 -7.21 -3.72
N PHE A 67 5.94 -6.30 -2.84
CA PHE A 67 5.12 -5.14 -3.17
C PHE A 67 5.79 -3.87 -2.69
N ARG A 68 5.52 -2.76 -3.38
CA ARG A 68 5.91 -1.43 -2.96
C ARG A 68 4.66 -0.62 -2.65
N LEU A 69 4.55 -0.15 -1.42
CA LEU A 69 3.51 0.77 -0.98
C LEU A 69 3.96 2.20 -1.22
N HIS A 70 3.27 2.91 -2.12
CA HIS A 70 3.44 4.33 -2.38
C HIS A 70 2.46 5.13 -1.51
N LEU A 71 2.95 6.14 -0.81
CA LEU A 71 2.15 6.93 0.14
C LEU A 71 1.97 8.39 -0.29
N TYR A 72 0.80 8.95 0.00
CA TYR A 72 0.41 10.31 -0.39
C TYR A 72 -0.36 11.03 0.71
N THR A 73 -0.27 12.36 0.74
CA THR A 73 -1.09 13.24 1.60
C THR A 73 -2.44 13.61 1.00
N ALA A 74 -2.67 13.30 -0.27
CA ALA A 74 -3.95 13.47 -0.95
C ALA A 74 -4.22 12.26 -1.86
N SER A 75 -5.49 11.95 -2.10
CA SER A 75 -5.87 10.78 -2.91
C SER A 75 -5.26 10.88 -4.32
N PRO A 76 -4.45 9.89 -4.76
CA PRO A 76 -3.87 9.86 -6.10
C PRO A 76 -4.92 9.63 -7.19
N THR A 77 -4.80 10.38 -8.29
CA THR A 77 -5.52 10.04 -9.53
C THR A 77 -4.77 8.91 -10.23
N VAL A 78 -5.44 7.78 -10.42
CA VAL A 78 -4.82 6.58 -10.99
C VAL A 78 -4.94 6.60 -12.51
N SER A 79 -3.83 6.34 -13.21
CA SER A 79 -3.79 6.37 -14.68
C SER A 79 -4.09 5.03 -15.34
N ASN A 80 -3.86 3.92 -14.63
CA ASN A 80 -4.08 2.55 -15.11
C ASN A 80 -4.88 1.74 -14.08
N GLY A 81 -5.59 0.70 -14.53
CA GLY A 81 -6.21 -0.26 -13.62
C GLY A 81 -5.23 -1.30 -13.09
N ASP A 82 -5.75 -2.25 -12.33
CA ASP A 82 -5.05 -3.46 -11.89
C ASP A 82 -4.35 -4.15 -13.06
N ASN A 83 -3.12 -4.60 -12.83
CA ASN A 83 -2.25 -5.25 -13.82
C ASN A 83 -1.82 -4.34 -14.99
N GLY A 84 -2.07 -3.03 -14.92
CA GLY A 84 -1.47 -2.03 -15.79
C GLY A 84 -0.25 -1.38 -15.13
N ALA A 85 0.61 -0.74 -15.93
CA ALA A 85 1.83 -0.11 -15.40
C ALA A 85 1.52 0.91 -14.30
N PHE A 86 2.22 0.84 -13.17
CA PHE A 86 2.15 1.85 -12.13
C PHE A 86 2.76 3.16 -12.63
N VAL A 87 1.95 4.22 -12.61
CA VAL A 87 2.38 5.58 -12.90
C VAL A 87 1.68 6.51 -11.93
N THR A 88 2.45 7.39 -11.29
CA THR A 88 1.93 8.45 -10.43
C THR A 88 2.26 9.82 -11.01
N ASN A 89 1.25 10.67 -11.18
CA ASN A 89 1.40 12.06 -11.59
C ASN A 89 1.34 13.04 -10.41
N GLN A 90 1.04 12.55 -9.19
CA GLN A 90 0.82 13.36 -8.00
C GLN A 90 2.09 13.58 -7.17
N HIS A 91 3.17 14.01 -7.83
CA HIS A 91 4.47 14.22 -7.19
C HIS A 91 4.43 15.23 -6.03
N ALA A 92 3.54 16.22 -6.07
CA ALA A 92 3.42 17.26 -5.05
C ALA A 92 2.87 16.74 -3.69
N THR A 93 2.12 15.64 -3.70
CA THR A 93 1.54 15.03 -2.49
C THR A 93 2.17 13.69 -2.15
N TYR A 94 3.16 13.25 -2.93
CA TYR A 94 3.86 11.99 -2.72
C TYR A 94 4.83 12.08 -1.54
N LEU A 95 4.68 11.17 -0.58
CA LEU A 95 5.52 11.10 0.61
C LEU A 95 6.75 10.21 0.42
N GLY A 96 6.63 9.18 -0.41
CA GLY A 96 7.64 8.15 -0.55
C GLY A 96 7.03 6.75 -0.61
N TYR A 97 7.87 5.74 -0.37
CA TYR A 97 7.45 4.35 -0.46
C TYR A 97 8.10 3.44 0.59
N ILE A 98 7.47 2.29 0.81
CA ILE A 98 8.01 1.16 1.58
C ILE A 98 7.92 -0.09 0.72
N GLU A 99 9.04 -0.80 0.54
CA GLU A 99 9.02 -2.16 0.00
C GLU A 99 8.69 -3.18 1.09
N VAL A 100 7.82 -4.12 0.76
CA VAL A 100 7.35 -5.19 1.62
C VAL A 100 7.49 -6.52 0.90
N VAL A 101 8.29 -7.42 1.46
CA VAL A 101 8.39 -8.80 1.01
C VAL A 101 7.42 -9.64 1.84
N VAL A 102 6.39 -10.19 1.18
CA VAL A 102 5.44 -11.14 1.79
C VAL A 102 6.04 -12.54 1.69
N GLY A 103 6.82 -12.90 2.72
CA GLY A 103 7.59 -14.15 2.75
C GLY A 103 7.07 -15.21 3.73
N LEU A 104 6.11 -14.87 4.60
CA LEU A 104 5.58 -15.79 5.60
C LEU A 104 4.20 -16.31 5.18
N ALA A 105 4.11 -17.60 4.88
CA ALA A 105 2.84 -18.27 4.63
C ALA A 105 2.20 -18.76 5.94
N PHE A 106 0.89 -18.56 6.05
CA PHE A 106 0.00 -19.16 7.05
C PHE A 106 -0.94 -20.15 6.35
N ALA A 107 -1.72 -20.91 7.13
CA ALA A 107 -2.66 -21.89 6.58
C ALA A 107 -3.69 -21.30 5.60
N ALA A 108 -4.08 -20.02 5.79
CA ALA A 108 -5.12 -19.35 5.00
C ALA A 108 -4.76 -17.91 4.59
N ALA A 109 -3.48 -17.53 4.69
CA ALA A 109 -3.00 -16.19 4.34
C ALA A 109 -1.48 -16.19 4.11
N ALA A 110 -0.94 -15.06 3.68
CA ALA A 110 0.48 -14.77 3.76
C ALA A 110 0.70 -13.35 4.29
N ALA A 111 1.86 -13.11 4.93
CA ALA A 111 2.21 -11.80 5.47
C ALA A 111 3.67 -11.40 5.21
N GLY A 112 3.89 -10.10 5.26
CA GLY A 112 5.19 -9.46 5.12
C GLY A 112 5.25 -8.11 5.81
N TRP A 113 6.48 -7.67 6.04
CA TRP A 113 6.75 -6.40 6.73
C TRP A 113 7.90 -5.66 6.04
N GLY A 114 7.73 -4.35 5.91
CA GLY A 114 8.72 -3.44 5.39
C GLY A 114 8.99 -2.30 6.36
N ALA A 115 10.17 -1.69 6.23
CA ALA A 115 10.54 -0.48 6.96
C ALA A 115 10.88 0.64 5.98
N ALA A 116 10.63 1.88 6.39
CA ALA A 116 11.09 3.05 5.67
C ALA A 116 12.62 3.03 5.55
N THR A 117 13.16 3.46 4.41
CA THR A 117 14.60 3.63 4.24
C THR A 117 15.12 4.66 5.23
N ILE A 118 16.27 4.40 5.84
CA ILE A 118 16.92 5.33 6.78
C ILE A 118 17.13 6.67 6.07
N GLY A 119 16.65 7.77 6.67
CA GLY A 119 16.72 9.12 6.11
C GLY A 119 15.58 9.49 5.15
N ALA A 120 14.75 8.53 4.71
CA ALA A 120 13.52 8.78 3.96
C ALA A 120 12.34 8.94 4.93
N GLU A 121 12.38 10.01 5.74
CA GLU A 121 11.26 10.31 6.64
C GLU A 121 10.03 10.69 5.83
N MET A 122 9.06 9.77 5.73
CA MET A 122 7.74 10.01 5.14
C MET A 122 6.88 10.78 6.16
N ALA A 123 7.26 12.04 6.37
CA ALA A 123 6.62 12.94 7.32
C ALA A 123 5.46 13.68 6.66
N ALA A 124 4.33 13.75 7.35
CA ALA A 124 3.18 14.54 6.92
C ALA A 124 2.69 15.41 8.08
N ASN A 125 2.58 16.72 7.82
CA ASN A 125 1.80 17.62 8.65
C ASN A 125 0.35 17.40 8.30
N VAL A 126 -0.42 16.86 9.23
CA VAL A 126 -1.83 16.66 8.95
C VAL A 126 -2.63 17.24 10.08
N ALA A 127 -3.58 18.10 9.71
CA ALA A 127 -4.53 18.70 10.64
C ALA A 127 -5.29 17.61 11.40
N ALA A 128 -6.16 18.00 12.34
CA ALA A 128 -6.85 17.17 13.34
C ALA A 128 -7.44 15.80 12.92
N ALA A 129 -7.47 15.44 11.64
CA ALA A 129 -7.75 14.10 11.14
C ALA A 129 -6.95 13.82 9.85
N PRO A 130 -5.78 13.15 9.92
CA PRO A 130 -5.02 12.78 8.73
C PRO A 130 -5.70 11.68 7.97
N THR A 131 -5.85 11.85 6.66
CA THR A 131 -5.96 10.70 5.77
C THR A 131 -4.70 10.65 4.92
N LEU A 132 -3.95 9.56 5.05
CA LEU A 132 -2.91 9.20 4.09
C LEU A 132 -3.51 8.25 3.07
N TYR A 133 -3.02 8.32 1.84
CA TYR A 133 -3.48 7.46 0.77
C TYR A 133 -2.36 6.54 0.29
N GLY A 134 -2.74 5.36 -0.22
CA GLY A 134 -1.81 4.34 -0.66
C GLY A 134 -2.16 3.73 -2.01
N LEU A 135 -1.13 3.43 -2.81
CA LEU A 135 -1.21 2.55 -3.97
C LEU A 135 -0.14 1.46 -3.85
N LEU A 136 -0.43 0.27 -4.35
CA LEU A 136 0.50 -0.86 -4.35
C LEU A 136 1.04 -1.12 -5.76
N GLU A 137 2.36 -1.25 -5.86
CA GLU A 137 3.08 -1.68 -7.07
C GLU A 137 3.63 -3.10 -6.83
N ALA A 138 3.45 -4.01 -7.79
CA ALA A 138 4.09 -5.31 -7.79
C ALA A 138 5.58 -5.15 -8.14
N ARG A 139 6.47 -5.79 -7.39
CA ARG A 139 7.93 -5.72 -7.58
C ARG A 139 8.53 -7.03 -8.07
N GLY A 140 7.69 -8.01 -8.33
CA GLY A 140 8.05 -9.31 -8.85
C GLY A 140 6.90 -9.90 -9.66
N ALA A 141 7.18 -10.99 -10.38
CA ALA A 141 6.19 -11.70 -11.16
C ALA A 141 5.25 -12.53 -10.25
N TYR A 142 4.39 -11.83 -9.51
CA TYR A 142 3.46 -12.40 -8.55
C TYR A 142 2.18 -12.85 -9.24
N THR A 143 1.84 -14.14 -9.11
CA THR A 143 0.54 -14.67 -9.56
C THR A 143 -0.44 -14.63 -8.39
N PRO A 144 -1.54 -13.88 -8.52
CA PRO A 144 -2.48 -13.70 -7.44
C PRO A 144 -3.53 -14.80 -7.32
N GLY A 145 -4.24 -14.78 -6.20
CA GLY A 145 -5.47 -15.56 -6.03
C GLY A 145 -6.67 -14.85 -6.67
N ASN A 146 -7.68 -15.63 -7.06
CA ASN A 146 -8.96 -15.09 -7.49
C ASN A 146 -9.60 -14.29 -6.35
N ALA A 147 -9.96 -13.02 -6.62
CA ALA A 147 -10.59 -12.11 -5.66
C ALA A 147 -9.80 -12.02 -4.34
N GLU A 148 -8.47 -12.05 -4.44
CA GLU A 148 -7.59 -11.93 -3.29
C GLU A 148 -7.82 -10.60 -2.57
N VAL A 149 -7.90 -10.66 -1.24
CA VAL A 149 -7.99 -9.48 -0.39
C VAL A 149 -6.58 -9.13 0.06
N ILE A 150 -6.19 -7.88 -0.15
CA ILE A 150 -4.92 -7.33 0.33
C ILE A 150 -5.22 -6.30 1.40
N THR A 151 -4.70 -6.56 2.60
CA THR A 151 -4.79 -5.67 3.75
C THR A 151 -3.42 -5.07 4.01
N VAL A 152 -3.35 -3.75 4.06
CA VAL A 152 -2.15 -2.99 4.38
C VAL A 152 -2.36 -2.28 5.71
N THR A 153 -1.37 -2.34 6.58
CA THR A 153 -1.33 -1.55 7.81
C THR A 153 -0.08 -0.70 7.80
N ILE A 154 -0.21 0.58 8.08
CA ILE A 154 0.92 1.47 8.34
C ILE A 154 1.12 1.60 9.85
N GLU A 155 2.37 1.64 10.27
CA GLU A 155 2.78 2.04 11.62
C GLU A 155 3.55 3.34 11.53
N ALA A 156 3.14 4.30 12.35
CA ALA A 156 3.68 5.63 12.33
C ALA A 156 3.95 6.16 13.73
N GLU A 157 4.94 7.04 13.81
CA GLU A 157 5.26 7.82 14.98
C GLU A 157 4.56 9.17 14.88
N VAL A 158 3.80 9.51 15.93
CA VAL A 158 3.28 10.86 16.14
C VAL A 158 4.27 11.62 17.02
N VAL A 159 4.76 12.74 16.49
CA VAL A 159 5.68 13.69 17.11
C VAL A 159 4.91 14.93 17.54
#